data_AF-A0A431Q259-F1
#
_entry.id   AF-A0A431Q259-F1
#
_cell.length_a   1.000
_cell.length_b   1.000
_cell.length_c   1.000
_cell.angle_alpha   90.00
_cell.angle_beta   90.00
_cell.angle_gamma   90.00
#
_symmetry.space_group_name_H-M   'P 1'
#
loop_
_entity.id
_entity.type
_entity.pdbx_description
1 polymer ?
#
loop_
_entity_poly.entity_id
_entity_poly.type
_entity_poly.pdbx_seq_one_letter_code
_entity_poly.pdbx_strand_id
1 'polypeptide(L)'
;MKFLIHETLRTLNTDDVFEFGLTEISKSREHPDLYEAVTVFIRNQKPKEHKTSGLSEFDVLRSFMTYVGINLRAIAKDDSIEFDLNGLTLDQYIPLTKSIREIIDE
;
A
#
# COMPACT_ATOMS: atom_id res chain seq x y z
N MET A 1 -7.97 -11.64 -10.37
CA MET A 1 -7.89 -10.18 -10.60
C MET A 1 -6.59 -9.87 -11.30
N LYS A 2 -6.54 -8.88 -12.20
CA LYS A 2 -5.27 -8.47 -12.83
C LYS A 2 -4.70 -7.28 -12.06
N PHE A 3 -3.47 -7.44 -11.59
CA PHE A 3 -2.73 -6.43 -10.84
C PHE A 3 -1.81 -5.66 -11.77
N LEU A 4 -1.76 -4.34 -11.60
CA LEU A 4 -0.73 -3.47 -12.17
C LEU A 4 0.53 -3.53 -11.30
N ILE A 5 0.36 -3.53 -9.98
CA ILE A 5 1.42 -3.67 -8.98
C ILE A 5 0.98 -4.78 -8.03
N HIS A 6 1.88 -5.71 -7.70
CA HIS A 6 1.62 -6.77 -6.75
C HIS A 6 2.90 -7.13 -6.02
N GLU A 7 2.88 -6.99 -4.70
CA GLU A 7 4.03 -7.19 -3.83
C GLU A 7 3.67 -8.08 -2.65
N THR A 8 4.68 -8.77 -2.13
CA THR A 8 4.56 -9.64 -0.96
C THR A 8 5.58 -9.22 0.07
N LEU A 9 5.15 -9.15 1.34
CA LEU A 9 5.99 -8.78 2.45
C LEU A 9 5.95 -9.87 3.52
N ARG A 10 7.14 -10.28 3.96
CA ARG A 10 7.32 -11.26 5.02
C ARG A 10 7.59 -10.56 6.34
N THR A 11 7.33 -11.27 7.42
CA THR A 11 7.60 -10.85 8.79
C THR A 11 8.82 -11.58 9.34
N LEU A 12 9.49 -10.96 10.32
CA LEU A 12 10.69 -11.50 10.96
C LEU A 12 10.37 -12.28 12.24
N ASN A 13 9.29 -11.91 12.92
CA ASN A 13 8.94 -12.41 14.24
C ASN A 13 7.59 -13.14 14.30
N THR A 14 6.89 -13.29 13.17
CA THR A 14 5.67 -14.08 13.05
C THR A 14 5.69 -14.91 11.76
N ASP A 15 4.72 -15.81 11.59
CA ASP A 15 4.51 -16.55 10.33
C ASP A 15 3.53 -15.82 9.39
N ASP A 16 3.19 -14.58 9.70
CA ASP A 16 2.23 -13.82 8.89
C ASP A 16 2.82 -13.47 7.53
N VAL A 17 2.03 -13.68 6.48
CA VAL A 17 2.32 -13.28 5.11
C VAL A 17 1.38 -12.17 4.69
N PHE A 18 1.96 -11.08 4.19
CA PHE A 18 1.25 -9.93 3.67
C PHE A 18 1.41 -9.85 2.17
N GLU A 19 0.31 -9.62 1.47
CA GLU A 19 0.32 -9.32 0.04
C GLU A 19 -0.46 -8.04 -0.19
N PHE A 20 0.01 -7.18 -1.08
CA PHE A 20 -0.73 -5.99 -1.45
C PHE A 20 -0.55 -5.69 -2.92
N GLY A 21 -1.59 -5.16 -3.53
CA GLY A 21 -1.57 -4.86 -4.95
C GLY A 21 -2.54 -3.78 -5.34
N LEU A 22 -2.21 -3.13 -6.45
CA LEU A 22 -3.05 -2.18 -7.15
C LEU A 22 -3.59 -2.88 -8.39
N THR A 23 -4.91 -2.93 -8.57
CA THR A 23 -5.50 -3.43 -9.82
C THR A 23 -5.16 -2.52 -10.99
N GLU A 24 -5.55 -2.93 -12.20
CA GLU A 24 -5.54 -2.02 -13.33
C GLU A 24 -6.20 -0.67 -13.00
N ILE A 25 -5.55 0.41 -13.42
CA ILE A 25 -6.09 1.76 -13.35
C ILE A 25 -6.99 1.95 -14.56
N SER A 26 -8.26 2.23 -14.30
CA SER A 26 -9.28 2.40 -15.31
C SER A 26 -9.80 3.83 -15.32
N LYS A 27 -10.24 4.33 -16.47
CA LYS A 27 -10.93 5.62 -16.51
C LYS A 27 -12.29 5.51 -15.84
N SER A 28 -12.65 6.53 -15.06
CA SER A 28 -13.99 6.64 -14.52
C SER A 28 -15.01 6.79 -15.64
N ARG A 29 -16.15 6.10 -15.52
CA ARG A 29 -17.28 6.24 -16.45
C ARG A 29 -18.02 7.55 -16.26
N GLU A 30 -18.02 8.07 -15.03
CA GLU A 30 -18.73 9.29 -14.64
C GLU A 30 -17.87 10.54 -14.90
N HIS A 31 -16.56 10.41 -14.76
CA HIS A 31 -15.60 11.50 -14.95
C HIS A 31 -14.46 11.09 -15.90
N PRO A 32 -14.57 11.32 -17.22
CA PRO A 32 -13.63 10.80 -18.23
C PRO A 32 -12.15 11.24 -18.08
N ASP A 33 -11.91 12.30 -17.33
CA ASP A 33 -10.58 12.85 -17.03
C ASP A 33 -9.97 12.27 -15.74
N LEU A 34 -10.75 11.47 -14.99
CA LEU A 34 -10.35 10.87 -13.73
C LEU A 34 -10.25 9.36 -13.84
N TYR A 35 -9.54 8.78 -12.88
CA TYR A 35 -9.20 7.37 -12.84
C TYR A 35 -9.73 6.71 -11.57
N GLU A 36 -9.92 5.40 -11.68
CA GLU A 36 -10.36 4.52 -10.61
C GLU A 36 -9.49 3.27 -10.57
N ALA A 37 -9.19 2.80 -9.37
CA ALA A 37 -8.48 1.55 -9.15
C ALA A 37 -8.92 0.93 -7.81
N VAL A 38 -8.62 -0.35 -7.64
CA VAL A 38 -8.82 -1.07 -6.39
C VAL A 38 -7.46 -1.42 -5.80
N THR A 39 -7.22 -1.00 -4.57
CA THR A 39 -6.12 -1.51 -3.76
C THR A 39 -6.60 -2.73 -3.00
N VAL A 40 -5.83 -3.81 -3.07
CA VAL A 40 -6.06 -5.04 -2.31
C VAL A 40 -4.94 -5.17 -1.29
N PHE A 41 -5.31 -5.44 -0.04
CA PHE A 41 -4.38 -5.76 1.04
C PHE A 41 -4.80 -7.09 1.65
N ILE A 42 -3.91 -8.06 1.68
CA ILE A 42 -4.16 -9.43 2.12
C ILE A 42 -3.22 -9.71 3.29
N ARG A 43 -3.78 -10.22 4.38
CA ARG A 43 -3.02 -10.83 5.47
C ARG A 43 -3.48 -12.25 5.64
N ASN A 44 -2.60 -13.23 5.53
CA ASN A 44 -2.91 -14.65 5.70
C ASN A 44 -4.17 -15.07 4.92
N GLN A 45 -4.19 -14.73 3.62
CA GLN A 45 -5.30 -15.04 2.69
C GLN A 45 -6.64 -14.34 3.00
N LYS A 46 -6.68 -13.36 3.92
CA LYS A 46 -7.87 -12.54 4.18
C LYS A 46 -7.75 -11.21 3.45
N PRO A 47 -8.45 -11.02 2.31
CA PRO A 47 -8.36 -9.79 1.53
C PRO A 47 -9.18 -8.66 2.16
N LYS A 48 -8.66 -7.45 2.05
CA LYS A 48 -9.33 -6.18 2.32
C LYS A 48 -9.14 -5.30 1.10
N GLU A 49 -10.25 -4.92 0.48
CA GLU A 49 -10.26 -4.08 -0.70
C GLU A 49 -10.55 -2.62 -0.33
N HIS A 50 -9.92 -1.71 -1.06
CA HIS A 50 -10.16 -0.28 -0.98
C HIS A 50 -10.27 0.27 -2.39
N LYS A 51 -11.47 0.75 -2.76
CA LYS A 51 -11.70 1.39 -4.05
C LYS A 51 -11.33 2.86 -3.95
N THR A 52 -10.51 3.31 -4.89
CA THR A 52 -10.16 4.71 -5.09
C THR A 52 -10.78 5.18 -6.40
N SER A 53 -11.42 6.35 -6.40
CA SER A 53 -12.06 6.93 -7.58
C SER A 53 -11.94 8.44 -7.59
N GLY A 54 -12.02 9.04 -8.78
CA GLY A 54 -12.04 10.49 -8.92
C GLY A 54 -10.66 11.13 -8.74
N LEU A 55 -9.59 10.39 -8.99
CA LEU A 55 -8.21 10.86 -8.86
C LEU A 55 -7.52 10.98 -10.22
N SER A 56 -6.47 11.80 -10.29
CA SER A 56 -5.52 11.70 -11.40
C SER A 56 -4.79 10.36 -11.35
N GLU A 57 -4.24 9.90 -12.47
CA GLU A 57 -3.50 8.63 -12.53
C GLU A 57 -2.33 8.59 -11.53
N PHE A 58 -1.58 9.69 -11.37
CA PHE A 58 -0.51 9.79 -10.39
C PHE A 58 -1.04 9.75 -8.94
N ASP A 59 -2.17 10.41 -8.68
CA ASP A 59 -2.79 10.40 -7.36
C ASP A 59 -3.34 9.01 -6.98
N VAL A 60 -3.73 8.18 -7.96
CA VAL A 60 -4.07 6.77 -7.70
C VAL A 60 -2.86 6.01 -7.15
N LEU A 61 -1.68 6.17 -7.75
CA LEU A 61 -0.44 5.53 -7.27
C LEU A 61 -0.06 6.04 -5.88
N ARG A 62 -0.14 7.35 -5.65
CA ARG A 62 0.12 7.94 -4.34
C ARG A 62 -0.86 7.42 -3.27
N SER A 63 -2.15 7.32 -3.62
CA SER A 63 -3.19 6.79 -2.73
C SER A 63 -2.92 5.32 -2.39
N PHE A 64 -2.48 4.52 -3.35
CA PHE A 64 -2.09 3.13 -3.14
C PHE A 64 -0.95 3.00 -2.11
N MET A 65 0.17 3.70 -2.33
CA MET A 65 1.32 3.67 -1.41
C MET A 65 0.93 4.13 -0.01
N THR A 66 0.12 5.19 0.07
CA THR A 66 -0.38 5.73 1.35
C THR A 66 -1.24 4.71 2.09
N TYR A 67 -2.18 4.07 1.39
CA TYR A 67 -3.06 3.07 1.97
C TYR A 67 -2.27 1.86 2.50
N VAL A 68 -1.32 1.34 1.71
CA VAL A 68 -0.46 0.21 2.14
C VAL A 68 0.36 0.61 3.36
N GLY A 69 1.06 1.75 3.31
CA GLY A 69 1.90 2.22 4.42
C GLY A 69 1.13 2.42 5.73
N ILE A 70 -0.08 2.97 5.68
CA ILE A 70 -0.93 3.13 6.87
C ILE A 70 -1.32 1.77 7.47
N ASN A 71 -1.75 0.80 6.65
CA ASN A 71 -2.14 -0.52 7.16
C ASN A 71 -0.93 -1.26 7.75
N LEU A 72 0.24 -1.24 7.07
CA LEU A 72 1.45 -1.86 7.61
C LEU A 72 1.88 -1.21 8.93
N ARG A 73 1.85 0.12 9.01
CA ARG A 73 2.20 0.85 10.24
C ARG A 73 1.26 0.52 11.41
N ALA A 74 -0.04 0.48 11.15
CA ALA A 74 -1.02 0.14 12.18
C ALA A 74 -0.76 -1.29 12.70
N ILE A 75 -0.53 -2.24 11.80
CA ILE A 75 -0.28 -3.64 12.14
C ILE A 75 1.04 -3.82 12.89
N ALA A 76 2.14 -3.20 12.43
CA ALA A 76 3.42 -3.22 13.15
C ALA A 76 3.27 -2.73 14.59
N LYS A 77 2.49 -1.66 14.79
CA LYS A 77 2.27 -1.06 16.10
C LYS A 77 1.37 -1.92 16.99
N ASP A 78 0.21 -2.34 16.49
CA ASP A 78 -0.83 -2.98 17.30
C ASP A 78 -0.48 -4.44 17.60
N ASP A 79 0.14 -5.14 16.65
CA ASP A 79 0.49 -6.56 16.76
C ASP A 79 1.98 -6.78 17.10
N SER A 80 2.77 -5.71 17.25
CA SER A 80 4.23 -5.78 17.47
C SER A 80 4.96 -6.62 16.41
N ILE A 81 4.54 -6.49 15.15
CA ILE A 81 5.11 -7.23 14.02
C ILE A 81 6.31 -6.47 13.43
N GLU A 82 7.39 -7.20 13.17
CA GLU A 82 8.56 -6.70 12.45
C GLU A 82 8.54 -7.23 11.02
N PHE A 83 8.72 -6.34 10.05
CA PHE A 83 8.72 -6.68 8.63
C PHE A 83 10.14 -6.83 8.08
N ASP A 84 10.35 -7.82 7.21
CA ASP A 84 11.60 -7.97 6.48
C ASP A 84 11.60 -7.03 5.26
N LEU A 85 12.30 -5.89 5.38
CA LEU A 85 12.46 -4.92 4.30
C LEU A 85 13.86 -5.02 3.66
N ASN A 86 14.33 -6.24 3.38
CA ASN A 86 15.64 -6.48 2.76
C ASN A 86 16.80 -5.85 3.56
N GLY A 87 16.77 -5.98 4.89
CA GLY A 87 17.79 -5.44 5.79
C GLY A 87 17.66 -3.96 6.13
N LEU A 88 16.58 -3.30 5.68
CA LEU A 88 16.18 -1.98 6.17
C LEU A 88 15.13 -2.14 7.28
N THR A 89 15.16 -1.26 8.27
CA THR A 89 14.11 -1.14 9.29
C THR A 89 12.94 -0.29 8.76
N LEU A 90 11.74 -0.44 9.31
CA LEU A 90 10.55 0.27 8.81
C LEU A 90 10.71 1.79 8.88
N ASP A 91 11.41 2.30 9.90
CA ASP A 91 11.80 3.71 10.04
C ASP A 91 12.89 4.16 9.05
N GLN A 92 13.70 3.24 8.52
CA GLN A 92 14.62 3.53 7.41
C GLN A 92 13.93 3.52 6.05
N TYR A 93 12.88 2.72 5.87
CA TYR A 93 12.13 2.63 4.61
C TYR A 93 11.02 3.68 4.49
N ILE A 94 10.35 3.97 5.60
CA ILE A 94 9.30 4.98 5.73
C ILE A 94 9.58 5.76 7.02
N PRO A 95 10.33 6.87 6.95
CA PRO A 95 10.65 7.68 8.12
C PRO A 95 9.39 8.01 8.92
N LEU A 96 9.25 7.41 10.11
CA LEU A 96 8.04 7.50 10.94
C LEU A 96 7.72 8.93 11.41
N THR A 97 8.71 9.83 11.27
CA THR A 97 8.65 11.25 11.61
C THR A 97 8.37 12.15 10.40
N LYS A 98 8.43 11.61 9.17
CA LYS A 98 8.19 12.38 7.95
C LYS A 98 6.89 11.93 7.28
N SER A 99 6.18 12.89 6.73
CA SER A 99 5.09 12.64 5.79
C SER A 99 5.64 12.07 4.48
N ILE A 100 4.80 11.31 3.76
CA ILE A 100 5.14 10.78 2.42
C ILE A 100 5.61 11.90 1.46
N ARG A 101 5.10 13.13 1.63
CA ARG A 101 5.50 14.27 0.81
C ARG A 101 6.95 14.68 1.08
N GLU A 102 7.34 14.75 2.35
CA GLU A 102 8.72 15.07 2.77
C GLU A 102 9.73 13.98 2.38
N ILE A 103 9.28 12.73 2.13
CA ILE A 103 10.13 11.62 1.70
C ILE A 103 10.40 11.67 0.18
N ILE A 104 9.45 12.19 -0.61
CA ILE A 104 9.57 12.24 -2.09
C ILE A 104 10.34 13.48 -2.58
N ASP A 105 10.35 14.56 -1.80
CA ASP A 105 11.01 15.83 -2.14
C ASP A 105 12.53 15.85 -1.80
N GLU A 106 13.08 14.79 -1.18
CA GLU A 106 14.52 14.58 -0.92
C GLU A 106 15.18 13.71 -2.01
#